data_AF-A0A182Y3G0-F1
#
_entry.id   AF-A0A182Y3G0-F1
#
_cell.length_a   1.000
_cell.length_b   1.000
_cell.length_c   1.000
_cell.angle_alpha   90.00
_cell.angle_beta   90.00
_cell.angle_gamma   90.00
#
_symmetry.space_group_name_H-M   'P 1'
#
loop_
_entity.id
_entity.type
_entity.pdbx_description
1 polymer ?
#
loop_
_entity_poly.entity_id
_entity_poly.type
_entity_poly.pdbx_seq_one_letter_code
_entity_poly.pdbx_strand_id
1 'polypeptide(L)'
;LGKMLLTIVLVWCVLSLGQAREETTVEECEKNIAPSLKSRICELRQYKTVQGTDMDNHMQCVLEVVGFVEDTGDVVFQDLLAVLKTIDSSPDHLSNLKQCNAEADRVDGTSKANTFYTCILGTSSSDTFRKAFNYGGLTAADAHRSRRGSITMNKLLLTVGLLWCLVSLGQARKESTVEECEKNIPDSLKDRVCELRQYTPVASDDMDKHMQCILEVVGFVNGNGEVNESELLSLLQRVDSSVPHAANMKKCVMEASNVGSGKKANTFYTCFLGTSSSTGFKNAVDYNELLRAGKMRLSDPFDVSVVARLIKEIDDGLCG
;
A
#
# COMPACT_ATOMS: atom_id res chain seq x y z
N LEU A 1 1.22 -48.73 25.53
CA LEU A 1 0.66 -48.01 24.36
C LEU A 1 0.52 -46.50 24.56
N GLY A 2 0.12 -45.98 25.73
CA GLY A 2 -0.17 -44.55 25.90
C GLY A 2 1.00 -43.55 25.76
N LYS A 3 2.23 -43.93 26.16
CA LYS A 3 3.39 -43.01 26.06
C LYS A 3 3.94 -42.88 24.63
N MET A 4 3.83 -43.92 23.82
CA MET A 4 4.34 -43.94 22.44
C MET A 4 3.44 -43.14 21.49
N LEU A 5 2.13 -43.11 21.75
CA LEU A 5 1.18 -42.28 20.99
C LEU A 5 1.38 -40.78 21.27
N LEU A 6 1.70 -40.41 22.52
CA LEU A 6 1.91 -39.01 22.89
C LEU A 6 3.16 -38.42 22.24
N THR A 7 4.23 -39.21 22.09
CA THR A 7 5.46 -38.77 21.42
C THR A 7 5.26 -38.60 19.91
N ILE A 8 4.46 -39.46 19.28
CA ILE A 8 4.13 -39.35 17.84
C ILE A 8 3.29 -38.10 17.57
N VAL A 9 2.31 -37.79 18.43
CA VAL A 9 1.48 -36.56 18.29
C VAL A 9 2.31 -35.30 18.54
N LEU A 10 3.24 -35.30 19.50
CA LEU A 10 4.11 -34.14 19.75
C LEU A 10 5.14 -33.92 18.62
N VAL A 11 5.68 -34.99 18.03
CA VAL A 11 6.56 -34.88 16.86
C VAL A 11 5.78 -34.43 15.63
N TRP A 12 4.52 -34.84 15.47
CA TRP A 12 3.64 -34.31 14.42
C TRP A 12 3.25 -32.85 14.64
N CYS A 13 3.00 -32.42 15.88
CA CYS A 13 2.77 -30.99 16.18
C CYS A 13 4.01 -30.13 15.93
N VAL A 14 5.22 -30.65 16.19
CA VAL A 14 6.48 -29.93 15.93
C VAL A 14 6.87 -29.98 14.44
N LEU A 15 6.50 -31.03 13.70
CA LEU A 15 6.68 -31.10 12.24
C LEU A 15 5.60 -30.34 11.46
N SER A 16 4.38 -30.18 12.00
CA SER A 16 3.36 -29.26 11.46
C SER A 16 3.62 -27.79 11.84
N LEU A 17 4.59 -27.54 12.71
CA LEU A 17 5.22 -26.23 12.90
C LEU A 17 6.43 -26.03 11.98
N GLY A 18 6.74 -27.02 11.13
CA GLY A 18 7.68 -26.87 10.02
C GLY A 18 7.05 -26.03 8.91
N GLN A 19 7.60 -24.82 8.74
CA GLN A 19 7.30 -23.82 7.71
C GLN A 19 6.02 -23.00 7.90
N ALA A 20 5.84 -22.39 9.08
CA ALA A 20 5.41 -20.99 9.04
C ALA A 20 6.56 -20.21 8.38
N ARG A 21 6.50 -20.04 7.05
CA ARG A 21 7.45 -19.26 6.25
C ARG A 21 7.62 -17.92 6.95
N GLU A 22 8.85 -17.57 7.30
CA GLU A 22 9.18 -16.24 7.81
C GLU A 22 8.77 -15.26 6.69
N GLU A 23 7.58 -14.66 6.77
CA GLU A 23 7.02 -13.85 5.69
C GLU A 23 7.86 -12.57 5.56
N THR A 24 8.78 -12.60 4.61
CA THR A 24 9.62 -11.48 4.18
C THR A 24 8.75 -10.31 3.73
N THR A 25 9.12 -9.08 4.05
CA THR A 25 8.49 -7.87 3.45
C THR A 25 9.37 -7.32 2.33
N VAL A 26 8.83 -6.44 1.48
CA VAL A 26 9.67 -5.72 0.49
C VAL A 26 10.76 -4.92 1.21
N GLU A 27 10.45 -4.34 2.37
CA GLU A 27 11.44 -3.66 3.22
C GLU A 27 12.52 -4.62 3.75
N GLU A 28 12.16 -5.85 4.09
CA GLU A 28 13.11 -6.91 4.49
C GLU A 28 14.00 -7.32 3.31
N CYS A 29 13.43 -7.47 2.11
CA CYS A 29 14.18 -7.71 0.87
C CYS A 29 15.14 -6.56 0.55
N GLU A 30 14.75 -5.31 0.79
CA GLU A 30 15.60 -4.13 0.63
C GLU A 30 16.69 -4.03 1.73
N LYS A 31 16.38 -4.41 2.98
CA LYS A 31 17.38 -4.46 4.08
C LYS A 31 18.50 -5.45 3.80
N ASN A 32 18.15 -6.57 3.15
CA ASN A 32 19.07 -7.63 2.78
C ASN A 32 19.64 -7.48 1.36
N ILE A 33 19.45 -6.32 0.72
CA ILE A 33 19.93 -6.09 -0.64
C ILE A 33 21.46 -6.11 -0.70
N ALA A 34 22.01 -6.70 -1.77
CA ALA A 34 23.45 -6.76 -1.98
C ALA A 34 24.10 -5.37 -2.02
N PRO A 35 25.34 -5.21 -1.51
CA PRO A 35 26.04 -3.92 -1.53
C PRO A 35 26.17 -3.28 -2.94
N SER A 36 26.30 -4.11 -3.97
CA SER A 36 26.35 -3.74 -5.39
C SER A 36 25.08 -3.01 -5.87
N LEU A 37 23.93 -3.34 -5.28
CA LEU A 37 22.63 -2.77 -5.58
C LEU A 37 22.22 -1.65 -4.63
N LYS A 38 22.79 -1.62 -3.43
CA LYS A 38 22.50 -0.58 -2.42
C LYS A 38 22.80 0.83 -2.95
N SER A 39 23.87 0.99 -3.73
CA SER A 39 24.19 2.26 -4.41
C SER A 39 23.24 2.61 -5.55
N ARG A 40 22.40 1.68 -6.00
CA ARG A 40 21.47 1.78 -7.13
C ARG A 40 20.01 1.71 -6.69
N ILE A 41 19.72 1.73 -5.39
CA ILE A 41 18.36 1.52 -4.87
C ILE A 41 17.33 2.53 -5.42
N CYS A 42 17.75 3.77 -5.68
CA CYS A 42 16.90 4.78 -6.33
C CYS A 42 16.55 4.42 -7.77
N GLU A 43 17.46 3.76 -8.51
CA GLU A 43 17.19 3.26 -9.86
C GLU A 43 16.15 2.14 -9.83
N LEU A 44 16.28 1.23 -8.85
CA LEU A 44 15.35 0.12 -8.66
C LEU A 44 13.94 0.61 -8.35
N ARG A 45 13.81 1.60 -7.45
CA ARG A 45 12.52 2.25 -7.12
C ARG A 45 11.90 3.02 -8.28
N GLN A 46 12.69 3.34 -9.31
CA GLN A 46 12.24 3.94 -10.56
C GLN A 46 11.98 2.90 -11.66
N TYR A 47 11.92 1.62 -11.31
CA TYR A 47 11.70 0.52 -12.25
C TYR A 47 12.77 0.44 -13.35
N LYS A 48 13.99 0.91 -13.09
CA LYS A 48 15.11 0.67 -14.01
C LYS A 48 15.54 -0.80 -13.89
N THR A 49 15.67 -1.45 -15.02
CA THR A 49 16.09 -2.85 -15.08
C THR A 49 17.59 -2.95 -14.84
N VAL A 50 17.97 -3.94 -14.03
CA VAL A 50 19.35 -4.22 -13.68
C VAL A 50 19.61 -5.70 -13.91
N GLN A 51 20.77 -6.02 -14.47
CA GLN A 51 21.16 -7.40 -14.75
C GLN A 51 22.15 -7.89 -13.69
N GLY A 52 22.18 -9.20 -13.47
CA GLY A 52 23.15 -9.87 -12.61
C GLY A 52 22.52 -10.58 -11.41
N THR A 53 23.27 -11.54 -10.85
CA THR A 53 22.78 -12.47 -9.82
C THR A 53 22.26 -11.77 -8.56
N ASP A 54 22.87 -10.66 -8.16
CA ASP A 54 22.40 -9.87 -7.01
C ASP A 54 20.98 -9.33 -7.25
N MET A 55 20.69 -8.92 -8.49
CA MET A 55 19.36 -8.42 -8.88
C MET A 55 18.37 -9.57 -9.04
N ASP A 56 18.81 -10.71 -9.56
CA ASP A 56 17.99 -11.93 -9.66
C ASP A 56 17.47 -12.34 -8.28
N ASN A 57 18.35 -12.40 -7.29
CA ASN A 57 17.98 -12.74 -5.91
C ASN A 57 17.07 -11.67 -5.27
N HIS A 58 17.35 -10.39 -5.51
CA HIS A 58 16.51 -9.31 -4.99
C HIS A 58 15.10 -9.35 -5.60
N MET A 59 15.00 -9.52 -6.92
CA MET A 59 13.71 -9.53 -7.61
C MET A 59 12.91 -10.80 -7.33
N GLN A 60 13.56 -11.94 -7.13
CA GLN A 60 12.92 -13.14 -6.59
C GLN A 60 12.25 -12.83 -5.25
N CYS A 61 13.00 -12.28 -4.29
CA CYS A 61 12.47 -11.92 -2.97
C CYS A 61 11.26 -10.97 -3.11
N VAL A 62 11.40 -9.89 -3.88
CA VAL A 62 10.35 -8.87 -3.96
C VAL A 62 9.09 -9.40 -4.67
N LEU A 63 9.23 -10.11 -5.79
CA LEU A 63 8.08 -10.65 -6.52
C LEU A 63 7.35 -11.76 -5.77
N GLU A 64 8.08 -12.56 -4.99
CA GLU A 64 7.49 -13.58 -4.12
C GLU A 64 6.66 -12.92 -3.02
N VAL A 65 7.20 -11.87 -2.40
CA VAL A 65 6.52 -11.12 -1.34
C VAL A 65 5.22 -10.47 -1.83
N VAL A 66 5.22 -9.87 -3.03
CA VAL A 66 4.00 -9.29 -3.61
C VAL A 66 3.05 -10.34 -4.21
N GLY A 67 3.44 -11.61 -4.19
CA GLY A 67 2.62 -12.74 -4.65
C GLY A 67 2.50 -12.86 -6.17
N PHE A 68 3.47 -12.33 -6.92
CA PHE A 68 3.48 -12.42 -8.39
C PHE A 68 4.26 -13.61 -8.90
N VAL A 69 5.19 -14.15 -8.10
CA VAL A 69 5.89 -15.40 -8.39
C VAL A 69 5.85 -16.32 -7.19
N GLU A 70 5.98 -17.61 -7.44
CA GLU A 70 6.26 -18.63 -6.45
C GLU A 70 7.76 -18.63 -6.09
N ASP A 71 8.14 -19.44 -5.12
CA ASP A 71 9.52 -19.52 -4.63
C ASP A 71 10.49 -20.23 -5.56
N THR A 72 9.95 -20.96 -6.54
CA THR A 72 10.68 -21.46 -7.71
C THR A 72 10.99 -20.36 -8.73
N GLY A 73 10.41 -19.17 -8.57
CA GLY A 73 10.45 -18.06 -9.52
C GLY A 73 9.41 -18.13 -10.62
N ASP A 74 8.53 -19.14 -10.60
CA ASP A 74 7.44 -19.31 -11.57
C ASP A 74 6.34 -18.28 -11.33
N VAL A 75 5.80 -17.68 -12.40
CA VAL A 75 4.80 -16.61 -12.26
C VAL A 75 3.44 -17.18 -11.86
N VAL A 76 2.79 -16.54 -10.90
CA VAL A 76 1.39 -16.84 -10.51
C VAL A 76 0.44 -16.25 -11.56
N PHE A 77 0.44 -16.87 -12.74
CA PHE A 77 -0.08 -16.30 -13.98
C PHE A 77 -1.54 -15.83 -13.90
N GLN A 78 -2.43 -16.67 -13.35
CA GLN A 78 -3.87 -16.36 -13.31
C GLN A 78 -4.17 -15.20 -12.36
N ASP A 79 -3.51 -15.18 -11.21
CA ASP A 79 -3.72 -14.14 -10.20
C ASP A 79 -3.17 -12.81 -10.70
N LEU A 80 -1.97 -12.80 -11.26
CA LEU A 80 -1.40 -11.59 -11.86
C LEU A 80 -2.24 -11.08 -13.03
N LEU A 81 -2.72 -11.95 -13.92
CA LEU A 81 -3.60 -11.55 -15.03
C LEU A 81 -4.91 -10.94 -14.51
N ALA A 82 -5.50 -11.51 -13.46
CA ALA A 82 -6.72 -10.99 -12.85
C ALA A 82 -6.48 -9.60 -12.24
N VAL A 83 -5.34 -9.41 -11.56
CA VAL A 83 -4.94 -8.10 -11.00
C VAL A 83 -4.76 -7.07 -12.12
N LEU A 84 -4.03 -7.38 -13.19
CA LEU A 84 -3.84 -6.45 -14.31
C LEU A 84 -5.18 -6.05 -14.94
N LYS A 85 -6.06 -7.02 -15.20
CA LYS A 85 -7.40 -6.77 -15.77
C LYS A 85 -8.32 -5.94 -14.89
N THR A 86 -8.10 -5.99 -13.58
CA THR A 86 -8.84 -5.18 -12.60
C THR A 86 -8.42 -3.72 -12.65
N ILE A 87 -7.13 -3.45 -12.90
CA ILE A 87 -6.57 -2.10 -13.00
C ILE A 87 -6.88 -1.49 -14.36
N ASP A 88 -6.70 -2.26 -15.43
CA ASP A 88 -6.97 -1.85 -16.81
C ASP A 88 -7.46 -3.05 -17.63
N SER A 89 -8.53 -2.87 -18.40
CA SER A 89 -9.18 -3.97 -19.14
C SER A 89 -8.54 -4.25 -20.50
N SER A 90 -7.30 -3.82 -20.71
CA SER A 90 -6.59 -4.02 -21.98
C SER A 90 -6.48 -5.52 -22.34
N PRO A 91 -6.80 -5.91 -23.58
CA PRO A 91 -6.66 -7.30 -24.03
C PRO A 91 -5.19 -7.74 -24.11
N ASP A 92 -4.26 -6.79 -24.24
CA ASP A 92 -2.83 -7.05 -24.41
C ASP A 92 -2.18 -7.68 -23.18
N HIS A 93 -2.77 -7.53 -21.99
CA HIS A 93 -2.27 -8.12 -20.75
C HIS A 93 -2.09 -9.64 -20.87
N LEU A 94 -3.03 -10.32 -21.54
CA LEU A 94 -2.96 -11.77 -21.72
C LEU A 94 -1.79 -12.18 -22.61
N SER A 95 -1.59 -11.50 -23.75
CA SER A 95 -0.51 -11.81 -24.68
C SER A 95 0.86 -11.47 -24.08
N ASN A 96 0.98 -10.33 -23.40
CA ASN A 96 2.22 -9.88 -22.78
C ASN A 96 2.63 -10.80 -21.64
N LEU A 97 1.70 -11.20 -20.76
CA LEU A 97 2.00 -12.17 -19.70
C LEU A 97 2.42 -13.53 -20.27
N LYS A 98 1.75 -14.03 -21.32
CA LYS A 98 2.15 -15.31 -21.95
C LYS A 98 3.55 -15.24 -22.53
N GLN A 99 3.87 -14.14 -23.21
CA GLN A 99 5.19 -13.93 -23.79
C GLN A 99 6.26 -13.88 -22.69
N CYS A 100 6.07 -13.07 -21.65
CA CYS A 100 7.06 -12.89 -20.60
C CYS A 100 7.20 -14.12 -19.71
N ASN A 101 6.12 -14.88 -19.48
CA ASN A 101 6.22 -16.16 -18.78
C ASN A 101 7.07 -17.16 -19.59
N ALA A 102 6.79 -17.29 -20.89
CA ALA A 102 7.57 -18.17 -21.76
C ALA A 102 9.03 -17.74 -21.90
N GLU A 103 9.36 -16.47 -21.67
CA GLU A 103 10.74 -15.99 -21.62
C GLU A 103 11.42 -16.35 -20.31
N ALA A 104 10.73 -16.18 -19.18
CA ALA A 104 11.22 -16.62 -17.87
C ALA A 104 11.43 -18.14 -17.79
N ASP A 105 10.55 -18.94 -18.40
CA ASP A 105 10.65 -20.41 -18.43
C ASP A 105 11.91 -20.93 -19.17
N ARG A 106 12.65 -20.07 -19.87
CA ARG A 106 13.91 -20.42 -20.54
C ARG A 106 15.13 -20.35 -19.63
N VAL A 107 15.00 -19.76 -18.44
CA VAL A 107 16.06 -19.63 -17.45
C VAL A 107 15.70 -20.36 -16.17
N ASP A 108 16.70 -20.73 -15.38
CA ASP A 108 16.50 -21.52 -14.16
C ASP A 108 16.66 -20.67 -12.89
N GLY A 109 15.97 -21.08 -11.82
CA GLY A 109 16.12 -20.50 -10.48
C GLY A 109 15.68 -19.04 -10.37
N THR A 110 16.40 -18.27 -9.55
CA THR A 110 16.02 -16.88 -9.20
C THR A 110 16.09 -15.90 -10.37
N SER A 111 16.77 -16.27 -11.46
CA SER A 111 16.81 -15.45 -12.69
C SER A 111 15.46 -15.41 -13.41
N LYS A 112 14.54 -16.35 -13.15
CA LYS A 112 13.18 -16.36 -13.72
C LYS A 112 12.40 -15.11 -13.36
N ALA A 113 12.35 -14.76 -12.08
CA ALA A 113 11.61 -13.61 -11.57
C ALA A 113 12.12 -12.30 -12.19
N ASN A 114 13.44 -12.10 -12.26
CA ASN A 114 14.03 -10.89 -12.86
C ASN A 114 13.86 -10.85 -14.39
N THR A 115 13.91 -12.01 -15.06
CA THR A 115 13.65 -12.14 -16.51
C THR A 115 12.21 -11.76 -16.84
N PHE A 116 11.24 -12.31 -16.08
CA PHE A 116 9.83 -11.94 -16.19
C PHE A 116 9.60 -10.45 -15.95
N TYR A 117 10.13 -9.91 -14.85
CA TYR A 117 10.05 -8.50 -14.48
C TYR A 117 10.59 -7.57 -15.57
N THR A 118 11.78 -7.90 -16.09
CA THR A 118 12.43 -7.11 -17.14
C THR A 118 11.60 -7.15 -18.43
N CYS A 119 11.07 -8.33 -18.81
CA CYS A 119 10.22 -8.47 -19.99
C CYS A 119 8.95 -7.63 -19.86
N ILE A 120 8.19 -7.78 -18.76
CA ILE A 120 6.87 -7.15 -18.64
C ILE A 120 6.98 -5.61 -18.64
N LEU A 121 8.06 -5.07 -18.06
CA LEU A 121 8.36 -3.63 -18.08
C LEU A 121 8.66 -3.08 -19.49
N GLY A 122 9.04 -3.94 -20.43
CA GLY A 122 9.25 -3.59 -21.84
C GLY A 122 7.99 -3.69 -22.71
N THR A 123 6.84 -4.07 -22.15
CA THR A 123 5.57 -4.26 -22.90
C THR A 123 4.61 -3.08 -22.74
N SER A 124 3.51 -3.10 -23.50
CA SER A 124 2.38 -2.17 -23.31
C SER A 124 1.70 -2.30 -21.94
N SER A 125 1.96 -3.38 -21.18
CA SER A 125 1.42 -3.59 -19.83
C SER A 125 2.28 -3.03 -18.70
N SER A 126 3.41 -2.38 -19.02
CA SER A 126 4.38 -1.89 -18.04
C SER A 126 3.74 -0.98 -16.97
N ASP A 127 2.93 0.00 -17.38
CA ASP A 127 2.31 0.95 -16.44
C ASP A 127 1.29 0.27 -15.53
N THR A 128 0.45 -0.63 -16.07
CA THR A 128 -0.50 -1.42 -15.29
C THR A 128 0.23 -2.37 -14.33
N PHE A 129 1.33 -2.97 -14.77
CA PHE A 129 2.17 -3.84 -13.95
C PHE A 129 2.83 -3.08 -12.80
N ARG A 130 3.34 -1.86 -13.03
CA ARG A 130 3.89 -1.00 -11.97
C ARG A 130 2.84 -0.65 -10.91
N LYS A 131 1.61 -0.36 -11.33
CA LYS A 131 0.48 -0.14 -10.41
C LYS A 131 0.18 -1.39 -9.59
N ALA A 132 0.08 -2.55 -10.24
CA ALA A 132 -0.13 -3.83 -9.59
C ALA A 132 0.97 -4.15 -8.57
N PHE A 133 2.22 -3.94 -8.95
CA PHE A 133 3.40 -4.20 -8.12
C PHE A 133 3.44 -3.28 -6.89
N ASN A 134 3.20 -1.97 -7.07
CA ASN A 134 3.08 -1.04 -5.96
C ASN A 134 1.94 -1.45 -5.00
N TYR A 135 0.79 -1.88 -5.55
CA TYR A 135 -0.34 -2.35 -4.75
C TYR A 135 0.01 -3.63 -3.96
N GLY A 136 0.61 -4.62 -4.61
CA GLY A 136 1.06 -5.86 -3.96
C GLY A 136 2.11 -5.65 -2.88
N GLY A 137 3.00 -4.66 -3.07
CA GLY A 137 3.97 -4.25 -2.04
C GLY A 137 3.29 -3.70 -0.77
N LEU A 138 2.20 -2.95 -0.93
CA LEU A 138 1.41 -2.43 0.18
C LEU A 138 0.65 -3.54 0.90
N THR A 139 -0.02 -4.43 0.17
CA THR A 139 -0.81 -5.52 0.77
C THR A 139 0.06 -6.53 1.51
N ALA A 140 1.26 -6.83 1.00
CA ALA A 140 2.23 -7.70 1.69
C ALA A 140 2.76 -7.05 2.98
N ALA A 141 2.99 -5.74 2.98
CA ALA A 141 3.37 -4.99 4.18
C ALA A 141 2.24 -5.01 5.24
N ASP A 142 0.99 -4.88 4.81
CA ASP A 142 -0.20 -4.88 5.69
C ASP A 142 -0.47 -6.28 6.28
N ALA A 143 -0.35 -7.35 5.49
CA ALA A 143 -0.52 -8.74 5.93
C ALA A 143 0.48 -9.12 7.03
N HIS A 144 1.73 -8.67 6.89
CA HIS A 144 2.78 -8.89 7.88
C HIS A 144 2.59 -8.02 9.14
N ARG A 145 2.09 -6.78 9.01
CA ARG A 145 1.80 -5.87 10.13
C ARG A 145 0.60 -6.36 10.98
N SER A 146 -0.44 -6.90 10.36
CA SER A 146 -1.61 -7.49 11.03
C SER A 146 -1.24 -8.68 11.95
N ARG A 147 -0.24 -9.49 11.57
CA ARG A 147 0.22 -10.63 12.39
C ARG A 147 1.23 -10.26 13.48
N ARG A 148 2.01 -9.19 13.30
CA ARG A 148 2.96 -8.67 14.31
C ARG A 148 2.27 -7.99 15.50
N GLY A 149 0.95 -7.81 15.47
CA GLY A 149 0.12 -7.32 16.58
C GLY A 149 -0.04 -8.27 17.77
N SER A 150 0.50 -9.50 17.70
CA SER A 150 0.53 -10.45 18.81
C SER A 150 1.95 -11.00 18.98
N ILE A 151 2.76 -10.37 19.83
CA ILE A 151 3.77 -10.98 20.73
C ILE A 151 4.55 -9.85 21.44
N THR A 152 4.62 -10.03 22.76
CA THR A 152 5.21 -9.23 23.84
C THR A 152 6.45 -8.39 23.58
N MET A 153 6.34 -7.14 24.04
CA MET A 153 7.40 -6.26 24.54
C MET A 153 8.44 -7.03 25.38
N ASN A 154 9.71 -7.03 24.95
CA ASN A 154 10.82 -7.28 25.86
C ASN A 154 12.02 -6.39 25.56
N LYS A 155 12.67 -5.98 26.65
CA LYS A 155 13.54 -4.83 26.78
C LYS A 155 14.95 -5.03 26.20
N LEU A 156 15.54 -3.87 25.90
CA LEU A 156 16.92 -3.45 26.17
C LEU A 156 18.00 -3.75 25.11
N LEU A 157 18.87 -2.74 24.93
CA LEU A 157 20.14 -2.66 24.19
C LEU A 157 19.94 -2.34 22.69
N LEU A 158 20.33 -1.19 22.13
CA LEU A 158 21.60 -0.46 22.26
C LEU A 158 21.42 1.04 22.00
N THR A 159 21.56 1.83 23.05
CA THR A 159 22.04 3.22 23.01
C THR A 159 23.47 3.22 22.46
N VAL A 160 23.70 3.91 21.33
CA VAL A 160 24.98 4.53 20.85
C VAL A 160 24.87 4.99 19.37
N GLY A 161 23.83 4.60 18.62
CA GLY A 161 23.60 5.07 17.24
C GLY A 161 22.67 6.30 17.08
N LEU A 162 22.31 6.98 18.17
CA LEU A 162 21.15 7.89 18.22
C LEU A 162 21.44 9.37 17.98
N LEU A 163 22.68 9.76 17.62
CA LEU A 163 23.02 11.18 17.43
C LEU A 163 23.34 11.62 15.98
N TRP A 164 23.26 10.75 14.97
CA TRP A 164 23.54 11.14 13.58
C TRP A 164 22.36 11.04 12.59
N CYS A 165 21.15 10.71 13.05
CA CYS A 165 19.94 10.70 12.21
C CYS A 165 18.93 11.79 12.55
N LEU A 166 19.30 12.81 13.36
CA LEU A 166 18.36 13.87 13.75
C LEU A 166 18.29 15.06 12.77
N VAL A 167 18.92 14.98 11.58
CA VAL A 167 18.88 16.08 10.58
C VAL A 167 18.46 15.59 9.18
N SER A 168 17.82 14.43 9.07
CA SER A 168 17.23 13.99 7.78
C SER A 168 15.86 13.32 7.90
N LEU A 169 15.21 13.46 9.07
CA LEU A 169 13.82 13.02 9.27
C LEU A 169 12.84 14.04 8.69
N GLY A 170 12.82 14.13 7.36
CA GLY A 170 11.55 14.36 6.66
C GLY A 170 10.73 13.09 6.83
N GLN A 171 9.68 13.19 7.64
CA GLN A 171 8.93 12.09 8.22
C GLN A 171 8.38 11.13 7.15
N ALA A 172 8.98 9.96 6.99
CA ALA A 172 8.22 8.79 6.56
C ALA A 172 7.25 8.48 7.71
N ARG A 173 6.00 8.93 7.57
CA ARG A 173 4.96 8.63 8.54
C ARG A 173 4.70 7.13 8.55
N LYS A 174 4.57 6.57 9.75
CA LYS A 174 4.58 5.11 9.98
C LYS A 174 3.17 4.51 9.88
N GLU A 175 2.16 5.37 9.96
CA GLU A 175 0.75 5.04 9.93
C GLU A 175 0.35 4.41 8.58
N SER A 176 -0.32 3.27 8.66
CA SER A 176 -0.87 2.49 7.54
C SER A 176 -2.39 2.54 7.45
N THR A 177 -3.06 3.02 8.50
CA THR A 177 -4.53 3.08 8.58
C THR A 177 -4.99 4.43 9.12
N VAL A 178 -6.23 4.81 8.81
CA VAL A 178 -6.87 6.02 9.34
C VAL A 178 -6.94 5.94 10.87
N GLU A 179 -7.26 4.78 11.42
CA GLU A 179 -7.28 4.52 12.86
C GLU A 179 -5.93 4.81 13.52
N GLU A 180 -4.80 4.47 12.89
CA GLU A 180 -3.46 4.80 13.40
C GLU A 180 -3.19 6.31 13.34
N CYS A 181 -3.62 7.00 12.27
CA CYS A 181 -3.55 8.46 12.18
C CYS A 181 -4.38 9.15 13.27
N GLU A 182 -5.52 8.59 13.65
CA GLU A 182 -6.41 9.11 14.69
C GLU A 182 -5.91 8.78 16.10
N LYS A 183 -5.33 7.59 16.32
CA LYS A 183 -4.65 7.25 17.59
C LYS A 183 -3.47 8.18 17.89
N ASN A 184 -2.80 8.65 16.85
CA ASN A 184 -1.68 9.60 16.94
C ASN A 184 -2.11 11.06 16.72
N ILE A 185 -3.42 11.36 16.77
CA ILE A 185 -3.91 12.71 16.52
C ILE A 185 -3.37 13.70 17.59
N PRO A 186 -3.00 14.94 17.20
CA PRO A 186 -2.56 15.95 18.16
C PRO A 186 -3.59 16.22 19.26
N ASP A 187 -3.13 16.53 20.47
CA ASP A 187 -3.98 16.77 21.65
C ASP A 187 -5.07 17.83 21.39
N SER A 188 -4.76 18.85 20.57
CA SER A 188 -5.69 19.92 20.18
C SER A 188 -6.92 19.44 19.39
N LEU A 189 -6.87 18.22 18.84
CA LEU A 189 -7.90 17.62 18.01
C LEU A 189 -8.52 16.35 18.62
N LYS A 190 -7.97 15.81 19.72
CA LYS A 190 -8.45 14.55 20.34
C LYS A 190 -9.93 14.58 20.70
N ASP A 191 -10.39 15.66 21.32
CA ASP A 191 -11.80 15.82 21.70
C ASP A 191 -12.72 16.16 20.51
N ARG A 192 -12.15 16.28 19.30
CA ARG A 192 -12.85 16.66 18.06
C ARG A 192 -12.87 15.54 17.03
N VAL A 193 -12.31 14.36 17.31
CA VAL A 193 -12.26 13.23 16.36
C VAL A 193 -13.63 12.95 15.74
N CYS A 194 -14.69 12.95 16.54
CA CYS A 194 -16.06 12.72 16.05
C CYS A 194 -16.58 13.81 15.13
N GLU A 195 -16.22 15.07 15.38
CA GLU A 195 -16.52 16.18 14.48
C GLU A 195 -15.75 16.05 13.16
N LEU A 196 -14.50 15.59 13.23
CA LEU A 196 -13.62 15.41 12.07
C LEU A 196 -14.07 14.26 11.17
N ARG A 197 -14.53 13.13 11.74
CA ARG A 197 -15.12 12.01 10.97
C ARG A 197 -16.42 12.36 10.26
N GLN A 198 -17.04 13.51 10.60
CA GLN A 198 -18.16 14.09 9.85
C GLN A 198 -17.72 15.07 8.75
N TYR A 199 -16.44 15.05 8.38
CA TYR A 199 -15.82 15.88 7.35
C TYR A 199 -15.90 17.38 7.63
N THR A 200 -15.82 17.80 8.89
CA THR A 200 -15.80 19.22 9.24
C THR A 200 -14.43 19.82 8.91
N PRO A 201 -14.35 20.85 8.03
CA PRO A 201 -13.06 21.47 7.71
C PRO A 201 -12.50 22.25 8.90
N VAL A 202 -11.21 22.06 9.19
CA VAL A 202 -10.52 22.77 10.28
C VAL A 202 -9.20 23.33 9.75
N ALA A 203 -9.01 24.64 9.94
CA ALA A 203 -7.75 25.30 9.60
C ALA A 203 -6.87 25.42 10.85
N SER A 204 -5.87 24.55 10.96
CA SER A 204 -4.83 24.62 11.99
C SER A 204 -3.61 23.80 11.58
N ASP A 205 -2.43 24.12 12.12
CA ASP A 205 -1.21 23.36 11.79
C ASP A 205 -1.27 21.89 12.25
N ASP A 206 -2.06 21.58 13.29
CA ASP A 206 -2.30 20.21 13.73
C ASP A 206 -3.27 19.46 12.81
N MET A 207 -4.27 20.16 12.26
CA MET A 207 -5.14 19.59 11.23
C MET A 207 -4.39 19.39 9.90
N ASP A 208 -3.48 20.31 9.56
CA ASP A 208 -2.59 20.17 8.40
C ASP A 208 -1.79 18.86 8.48
N LYS A 209 -1.23 18.57 9.67
CA LYS A 209 -0.58 17.28 9.92
C LYS A 209 -1.58 16.14 9.84
N HIS A 210 -2.69 16.19 10.57
CA HIS A 210 -3.63 15.07 10.60
C HIS A 210 -4.15 14.71 9.20
N MET A 211 -4.57 15.70 8.40
CA MET A 211 -5.09 15.48 7.06
C MET A 211 -4.02 14.96 6.08
N GLN A 212 -2.76 15.38 6.22
CA GLN A 212 -1.65 14.76 5.50
C GLN A 212 -1.57 13.24 5.80
N CYS A 213 -1.79 12.83 7.06
CA CYS A 213 -1.75 11.42 7.45
C CYS A 213 -2.87 10.64 6.76
N ILE A 214 -4.10 11.15 6.91
CA ILE A 214 -5.31 10.53 6.37
C ILE A 214 -5.21 10.37 4.86
N LEU A 215 -4.94 11.45 4.13
CA LEU A 215 -4.89 11.43 2.67
C LEU A 215 -3.74 10.61 2.10
N GLU A 216 -2.63 10.49 2.84
CA GLU A 216 -1.50 9.65 2.44
C GLU A 216 -1.83 8.16 2.63
N VAL A 217 -2.45 7.80 3.76
CA VAL A 217 -2.93 6.43 4.03
C VAL A 217 -3.96 6.00 3.00
N VAL A 218 -4.95 6.85 2.70
CA VAL A 218 -5.94 6.55 1.65
C VAL A 218 -5.36 6.72 0.25
N GLY A 219 -4.06 7.06 0.11
CA GLY A 219 -3.35 7.09 -1.17
C GLY A 219 -3.71 8.25 -2.10
N PHE A 220 -4.38 9.27 -1.59
CA PHE A 220 -4.81 10.44 -2.36
C PHE A 220 -3.74 11.52 -2.46
N VAL A 221 -2.78 11.54 -1.54
CA VAL A 221 -1.59 12.40 -1.63
C VAL A 221 -0.31 11.59 -1.40
N ASN A 222 0.82 12.14 -1.84
CA ASN A 222 2.15 11.64 -1.49
C ASN A 222 2.70 12.34 -0.23
N GLY A 223 3.89 11.92 0.23
CA GLY A 223 4.52 12.49 1.44
C GLY A 223 4.89 13.99 1.37
N ASN A 224 4.81 14.62 0.19
CA ASN A 224 4.97 16.07 0.02
C ASN A 224 3.61 16.81 -0.03
N GLY A 225 2.51 16.08 0.18
CA GLY A 225 1.13 16.58 0.12
C GLY A 225 0.61 16.82 -1.29
N GLU A 226 1.28 16.29 -2.32
CA GLU A 226 0.81 16.42 -3.70
C GLU A 226 -0.21 15.34 -4.03
N VAL A 227 -1.26 15.71 -4.74
CA VAL A 227 -2.39 14.84 -5.04
C VAL A 227 -2.02 13.80 -6.09
N ASN A 228 -2.33 12.54 -5.81
CA ASN A 228 -2.27 11.44 -6.78
C ASN A 228 -3.50 11.50 -7.70
N GLU A 229 -3.52 12.48 -8.62
CA GLU A 229 -4.71 12.83 -9.43
C GLU A 229 -5.34 11.63 -10.14
N SER A 230 -4.54 10.75 -10.73
CA SER A 230 -5.02 9.56 -11.45
C SER A 230 -5.74 8.58 -10.52
N GLU A 231 -5.19 8.33 -9.33
CA GLU A 231 -5.75 7.39 -8.36
C GLU A 231 -7.08 7.92 -7.81
N LEU A 232 -7.08 9.18 -7.38
CA LEU A 232 -8.27 9.81 -6.83
C LEU A 232 -9.37 9.97 -7.90
N LEU A 233 -9.04 10.38 -9.13
CA LEU A 233 -10.03 10.53 -10.20
C LEU A 233 -10.71 9.20 -10.55
N SER A 234 -9.94 8.10 -10.60
CA SER A 234 -10.48 6.77 -10.89
C SER A 234 -11.47 6.30 -9.81
N LEU A 235 -11.15 6.57 -8.54
CA LEU A 235 -12.04 6.25 -7.42
C LEU A 235 -13.27 7.14 -7.40
N LEU A 236 -13.13 8.45 -7.65
CA LEU A 236 -14.26 9.37 -7.75
C LEU A 236 -15.25 8.93 -8.83
N GLN A 237 -14.75 8.56 -10.02
CA GLN A 237 -15.59 8.05 -11.10
C GLN A 237 -16.29 6.73 -10.76
N ARG A 238 -15.69 5.90 -9.90
CA ARG A 238 -16.30 4.66 -9.41
C ARG A 238 -17.45 4.93 -8.45
N VAL A 239 -17.26 5.87 -7.51
CA VAL A 239 -18.26 6.14 -6.46
C VAL A 239 -19.34 7.13 -6.88
N ASP A 240 -19.05 8.00 -7.85
CA ASP A 240 -19.99 8.96 -8.42
C ASP A 240 -19.59 9.34 -9.86
N SER A 241 -20.11 8.62 -10.85
CA SER A 241 -19.84 8.94 -12.26
C SER A 241 -20.63 10.14 -12.80
N SER A 242 -21.54 10.72 -12.01
CA SER A 242 -22.47 11.77 -12.46
C SER A 242 -21.84 13.17 -12.42
N VAL A 243 -20.73 13.33 -11.69
CA VAL A 243 -20.08 14.63 -11.45
C VAL A 243 -18.81 14.77 -12.28
N PRO A 244 -18.57 15.93 -12.92
CA PRO A 244 -17.33 16.20 -13.65
C PRO A 244 -16.15 16.50 -12.72
N HIS A 245 -15.65 15.47 -12.03
CA HIS A 245 -14.63 15.57 -10.99
C HIS A 245 -13.31 16.22 -11.42
N ALA A 246 -12.88 16.01 -12.67
CA ALA A 246 -11.59 16.51 -13.16
C ALA A 246 -11.46 18.04 -13.09
N ALA A 247 -12.55 18.79 -13.33
CA ALA A 247 -12.52 20.25 -13.26
C ALA A 247 -12.35 20.74 -11.81
N ASN A 248 -13.05 20.11 -10.87
CA ASN A 248 -12.93 20.39 -9.44
C ASN A 248 -11.54 20.00 -8.91
N MET A 249 -11.01 18.86 -9.37
CA MET A 249 -9.65 18.39 -9.06
C MET A 249 -8.61 19.42 -9.44
N LYS A 250 -8.62 19.85 -10.71
CA LYS A 250 -7.67 20.84 -11.24
C LYS A 250 -7.70 22.14 -10.44
N LYS A 251 -8.90 22.63 -10.07
CA LYS A 251 -9.05 23.82 -9.24
C LYS A 251 -8.38 23.63 -7.87
N CYS A 252 -8.69 22.55 -7.17
CA CYS A 252 -8.20 22.34 -5.80
C CYS A 252 -6.72 21.95 -5.74
N VAL A 253 -6.20 21.24 -6.74
CA VAL A 253 -4.76 20.99 -6.89
C VAL A 253 -4.00 22.31 -7.09
N MET A 254 -4.53 23.21 -7.93
CA MET A 254 -3.94 24.53 -8.13
C MET A 254 -3.94 25.35 -6.83
N GLU A 255 -5.03 25.32 -6.07
CA GLU A 255 -5.12 26.01 -4.78
C GLU A 255 -4.09 25.46 -3.77
N ALA A 256 -4.00 24.14 -3.64
CA ALA A 256 -3.01 23.48 -2.78
C ALA A 256 -1.56 23.76 -3.23
N SER A 257 -1.30 23.88 -4.54
CA SER A 257 0.06 24.16 -5.03
C SER A 257 0.61 25.54 -4.63
N ASN A 258 -0.26 26.46 -4.19
CA ASN A 258 0.12 27.80 -3.74
C ASN A 258 0.51 27.88 -2.26
N VAL A 259 0.43 26.77 -1.51
CA VAL A 259 0.81 26.70 -0.09
C VAL A 259 2.04 25.80 0.12
N GLY A 260 2.66 25.92 1.29
CA GLY A 260 3.80 25.07 1.67
C GLY A 260 3.42 23.58 1.72
N SER A 261 4.39 22.69 1.48
CA SER A 261 4.18 21.22 1.43
C SER A 261 3.38 20.67 2.61
N GLY A 262 3.67 21.14 3.83
CA GLY A 262 2.96 20.72 5.04
C GLY A 262 1.47 21.10 5.09
N LYS A 263 0.98 21.96 4.20
CA LYS A 263 -0.42 22.45 4.17
C LYS A 263 -1.23 21.94 2.98
N LYS A 264 -0.55 21.43 1.95
CA LYS A 264 -1.16 21.06 0.66
C LYS A 264 -2.34 20.09 0.83
N ALA A 265 -2.17 19.04 1.61
CA ALA A 265 -3.20 18.02 1.83
C ALA A 265 -4.49 18.61 2.43
N ASN A 266 -4.37 19.42 3.49
CA ASN A 266 -5.54 20.04 4.13
C ASN A 266 -6.18 21.15 3.29
N THR A 267 -5.36 21.91 2.54
CA THR A 267 -5.86 22.89 1.56
C THR A 267 -6.65 22.20 0.44
N PHE A 268 -6.12 21.10 -0.11
CA PHE A 268 -6.82 20.30 -1.12
C PHE A 268 -8.13 19.75 -0.56
N TYR A 269 -8.07 19.06 0.58
CA TYR A 269 -9.23 18.50 1.29
C TYR A 269 -10.35 19.54 1.48
N THR A 270 -9.99 20.69 2.06
CA THR A 270 -10.95 21.76 2.36
C THR A 270 -11.55 22.35 1.10
N CYS A 271 -10.73 22.60 0.07
CA CYS A 271 -11.23 23.06 -1.22
C CYS A 271 -12.20 22.06 -1.83
N PHE A 272 -11.85 20.77 -1.84
CA PHE A 272 -12.60 19.74 -2.54
C PHE A 272 -13.98 19.50 -1.91
N LEU A 273 -14.05 19.56 -0.58
CA LEU A 273 -15.31 19.53 0.18
C LEU A 273 -16.26 20.70 -0.14
N GLY A 274 -15.73 21.82 -0.64
CA GLY A 274 -16.50 22.98 -1.10
C GLY A 274 -16.97 22.90 -2.55
N THR A 275 -16.78 21.77 -3.25
CA THR A 275 -17.16 21.59 -4.65
C THR A 275 -18.39 20.68 -4.82
N SER A 276 -18.90 20.57 -6.06
CA SER A 276 -19.91 19.56 -6.40
C SER A 276 -19.41 18.12 -6.27
N SER A 277 -18.10 17.89 -6.10
CA SER A 277 -17.53 16.56 -5.87
C SER A 277 -17.52 16.14 -4.41
N SER A 278 -18.00 16.97 -3.49
CA SER A 278 -17.92 16.74 -2.04
C SER A 278 -18.49 15.38 -1.62
N THR A 279 -19.69 15.03 -2.07
CA THR A 279 -20.32 13.74 -1.73
C THR A 279 -19.50 12.56 -2.27
N GLY A 280 -19.12 12.59 -3.55
CA GLY A 280 -18.26 11.55 -4.13
C GLY A 280 -16.90 11.44 -3.44
N PHE A 281 -16.34 12.56 -2.99
CA PHE A 281 -15.07 12.58 -2.27
C PHE A 281 -15.15 11.90 -0.91
N LYS A 282 -16.20 12.19 -0.12
CA LYS A 282 -16.43 11.53 1.17
C LYS A 282 -16.54 10.01 0.98
N ASN A 283 -17.38 9.60 0.03
CA ASN A 283 -17.52 8.18 -0.32
C ASN A 283 -16.20 7.55 -0.78
N ALA A 284 -15.36 8.28 -1.52
CA ALA A 284 -14.06 7.78 -1.97
C ALA A 284 -13.08 7.62 -0.80
N VAL A 285 -13.02 8.57 0.13
CA VAL A 285 -12.18 8.49 1.34
C VAL A 285 -12.64 7.30 2.20
N ASP A 286 -13.94 7.21 2.51
CA ASP A 286 -14.54 6.14 3.30
C ASP A 286 -14.30 4.76 2.67
N TYR A 287 -14.57 4.62 1.37
CA TYR A 287 -14.35 3.38 0.66
C TYR A 287 -12.87 2.97 0.72
N ASN A 288 -11.94 3.91 0.50
CA ASN A 288 -10.53 3.57 0.52
C ASN A 288 -10.00 3.33 1.95
N GLU A 289 -10.55 3.94 2.98
CA GLU A 289 -10.29 3.56 4.38
C GLU A 289 -10.65 2.09 4.61
N LEU A 290 -11.84 1.65 4.17
CA LEU A 290 -12.28 0.27 4.31
C LEU A 290 -11.41 -0.72 3.50
N LEU A 291 -10.98 -0.33 2.31
CA LEU A 291 -10.04 -1.11 1.51
C LEU A 291 -8.69 -1.27 2.22
N ARG A 292 -8.14 -0.18 2.78
CA ARG A 292 -6.88 -0.20 3.55
C ARG A 292 -7.00 -1.00 4.84
N ALA A 293 -8.16 -0.96 5.48
CA ALA A 293 -8.45 -1.74 6.68
C ALA A 293 -8.75 -3.23 6.37
N GLY A 294 -8.78 -3.64 5.09
CA GLY A 294 -9.14 -4.99 4.67
C GLY A 294 -10.61 -5.37 4.95
N LYS A 295 -11.47 -4.38 5.22
CA LYS A 295 -12.90 -4.56 5.49
C LYS A 295 -13.74 -4.65 4.21
N MET A 296 -13.17 -4.24 3.08
CA MET A 296 -13.73 -4.39 1.73
C MET A 296 -12.63 -4.79 0.75
N ARG A 297 -13.03 -5.33 -0.41
CA ARG A 297 -12.11 -5.61 -1.53
C ARG A 297 -12.46 -4.75 -2.73
N LEU A 298 -11.45 -4.41 -3.54
CA LEU A 298 -11.64 -3.62 -4.75
C LEU A 298 -12.50 -4.34 -5.80
N SER A 299 -12.56 -5.68 -5.71
CA SER A 299 -13.43 -6.54 -6.52
C SER A 299 -14.90 -6.47 -6.13
N ASP A 300 -15.20 -6.01 -4.91
CA ASP A 300 -16.57 -5.89 -4.45
C ASP A 300 -17.22 -4.70 -5.19
N PRO A 301 -18.45 -4.84 -5.70
CA PRO A 301 -19.18 -3.70 -6.23
C PRO A 301 -19.27 -2.59 -5.20
N PHE A 302 -19.04 -1.35 -5.63
CA PHE A 302 -19.25 -0.20 -4.75
C PHE A 302 -20.75 -0.09 -4.42
N ASP A 303 -21.07 -0.15 -3.12
CA ASP A 303 -22.40 0.11 -2.58
C ASP A 303 -22.25 1.10 -1.42
N VAL A 304 -22.78 2.31 -1.63
CA VAL A 304 -22.72 3.41 -0.65
C VAL A 304 -23.37 3.03 0.68
N SER A 305 -24.40 2.18 0.68
CA SER A 305 -25.11 1.76 1.90
C SER A 305 -24.25 0.80 2.73
N VAL A 306 -23.48 -0.06 2.06
CA VAL A 306 -22.54 -0.98 2.72
C VAL A 306 -21.36 -0.19 3.29
N VAL A 307 -20.79 0.73 2.52
CA VAL A 307 -19.69 1.61 2.96
C VAL A 307 -20.13 2.40 4.20
N ALA A 308 -21.27 3.09 4.13
CA ALA A 308 -21.79 3.89 5.23
C ALA A 308 -22.03 3.08 6.50
N ARG A 309 -22.52 1.83 6.38
CA ARG A 309 -22.70 0.95 7.54
C ARG A 309 -21.37 0.57 8.18
N LEU A 310 -20.37 0.19 7.38
CA LEU A 310 -19.06 -0.24 7.89
C LEU A 310 -18.25 0.91 8.49
N ILE A 311 -18.35 2.11 7.93
CA ILE A 311 -17.77 3.33 8.52
C ILE A 311 -18.47 3.64 9.83
N LYS A 312 -19.80 3.56 9.89
CA LYS A 312 -20.52 3.75 11.14
C LYS A 312 -20.07 2.80 12.25
N GLU A 313 -19.79 1.53 11.93
CA GLU A 313 -19.25 0.57 12.90
C GLU A 313 -17.85 0.98 13.43
N ILE A 314 -17.04 1.67 12.61
CA ILE A 314 -15.76 2.25 13.03
C ILE A 314 -16.01 3.47 13.93
N ASP A 315 -16.86 4.40 13.47
CA ASP A 315 -17.20 5.63 14.18
C ASP A 315 -17.79 5.34 15.56
N ASP A 316 -18.74 4.40 15.67
CA ASP A 316 -19.37 4.02 16.93
C ASP A 316 -18.34 3.45 17.94
N GLY A 317 -17.23 2.88 17.46
CA GLY A 317 -16.13 2.40 18.30
C GLY A 317 -15.14 3.49 18.75
N LEU A 318 -15.14 4.65 18.08
CA LEU A 318 -14.26 5.79 18.37
C LEU A 318 -14.99 6.92 19.11
N CYS A 319 -16.29 7.05 18.88
CA CYS A 319 -17.14 8.16 19.31
C CYS A 319 -18.21 7.80 20.34
N GLY A 320 -18.19 6.55 20.83
CA GLY A 320 -19.10 6.01 21.83
C GLY A 320 -18.63 6.19 23.28
#